data_AF-A0AAW4WI09-F1
#
_entry.id   AF-A0AAW4WI09-F1
#
_cell.length_a   1.000
_cell.length_b   1.000
_cell.length_c   1.000
_cell.angle_alpha   90.00
_cell.angle_beta   90.00
_cell.angle_gamma   90.00
#
_symmetry.space_group_name_H-M   'P 1'
#
loop_
_entity.id
_entity.type
_entity.pdbx_description
1 polymer ?
#
loop_
_entity_poly.entity_id
_entity_poly.type
_entity_poly.pdbx_seq_one_letter_code
_entity_poly.pdbx_strand_id
1 'polypeptide(L)'
;MFSIFKNKENSAEENQTPVLKAYLPGKVIPIEEVKDEVFSSKALGDGLAIEPEGNIVTAPCAATVSLLMDDSKHAVGLTLSNGAELLIHEGIDTVNMQGDGFRYFVRQGQKVKAGDKLLEFNPEEIKAQGYEKTCILVFTNGDEYPDMKIHTGMEAEESDTLYGEVSSVSDDSITIEVGTYSSDDGTLTLSGEAISGDEPFGFDKAGRVVNQK
;
A
#
# COMPACT_ATOMS: atom_id res chain seq x y z
N MET A 1 -21.28 44.53 16.99
CA MET A 1 -19.82 44.66 16.93
C MET A 1 -19.30 43.25 16.72
N PHE A 2 -19.04 42.87 15.47
CA PHE A 2 -18.88 41.48 15.03
C PHE A 2 -17.42 41.04 15.15
N SER A 3 -17.22 39.84 15.71
CA SER A 3 -15.94 39.19 15.95
C SER A 3 -15.15 38.97 14.66
N ILE A 4 -13.86 39.29 14.73
CA ILE A 4 -12.85 39.09 13.69
C ILE A 4 -12.39 37.63 13.78
N PHE A 5 -12.99 36.74 13.00
CA PHE A 5 -12.39 35.47 12.59
C PHE A 5 -11.98 35.59 11.12
N LYS A 6 -10.70 35.91 10.90
CA LYS A 6 -10.04 35.66 9.61
C LYS A 6 -9.40 34.27 9.72
N ASN A 7 -10.17 33.23 9.40
CA ASN A 7 -9.56 31.95 9.07
C ASN A 7 -9.07 32.07 7.64
N LYS A 8 -7.76 32.23 7.49
CA LYS A 8 -7.06 32.36 6.22
C LYS A 8 -6.93 30.96 5.63
N GLU A 9 -7.78 30.64 4.66
CA GLU A 9 -7.56 29.54 3.74
C GLU A 9 -6.33 29.80 2.86
N ASN A 10 -5.72 28.68 2.44
CA ASN A 10 -4.74 28.45 1.39
C ASN A 10 -3.26 28.71 1.73
N SER A 11 -2.47 27.63 1.78
CA SER A 11 -1.67 27.11 0.64
C SER A 11 -0.62 26.14 1.17
N ALA A 12 -0.85 24.82 1.05
CA ALA A 12 0.18 23.78 1.24
C ALA A 12 -0.27 22.47 0.57
N GLU A 13 -0.55 22.53 -0.74
CA GLU A 13 -0.51 21.35 -1.59
C GLU A 13 0.84 21.37 -2.32
N GLU A 14 1.91 21.05 -1.59
CA GLU A 14 3.25 20.84 -2.12
C GLU A 14 3.59 19.35 -1.96
N ASN A 15 3.81 18.66 -3.09
CA ASN A 15 4.57 17.41 -3.26
C ASN A 15 4.72 16.51 -2.01
N GLN A 16 3.62 15.94 -1.52
CA GLN A 16 3.71 14.83 -0.58
C GLN A 16 3.87 13.53 -1.35
N THR A 17 5.04 12.90 -1.23
CA THR A 17 5.28 11.51 -1.65
C THR A 17 4.18 10.61 -1.10
N PRO A 18 3.36 9.96 -1.95
CA PRO A 18 2.41 8.96 -1.48
C PRO A 18 3.10 7.88 -0.66
N VAL A 19 2.69 7.77 0.60
CA VAL A 19 3.08 6.70 1.51
C VAL A 19 2.00 5.62 1.47
N LEU A 20 2.41 4.36 1.36
CA LEU A 20 1.53 3.20 1.33
C LEU A 20 1.47 2.52 2.69
N LYS A 21 0.24 2.38 3.18
CA LYS A 21 -0.11 1.62 4.37
C LYS A 21 -0.47 0.18 4.04
N ALA A 22 -0.54 -0.62 5.09
CA ALA A 22 -1.34 -1.84 5.19
C ALA A 22 -2.61 -1.80 4.36
N TYR A 23 -2.65 -2.60 3.30
CA TYR A 23 -3.92 -2.97 2.69
C TYR A 23 -4.56 -4.17 3.40
N LEU A 24 -3.78 -4.96 4.16
CA LEU A 24 -4.23 -6.17 4.85
C LEU A 24 -3.24 -6.57 5.96
N PRO A 25 -3.68 -7.11 7.11
CA PRO A 25 -2.77 -7.64 8.11
C PRO A 25 -2.21 -9.00 7.70
N GLY A 26 -0.97 -9.26 8.09
CA GLY A 26 -0.29 -10.53 7.85
C GLY A 26 1.21 -10.38 7.58
N LYS A 27 1.85 -11.44 7.08
CA LYS A 27 3.29 -11.42 6.82
C LYS A 27 3.58 -10.82 5.44
N VAL A 28 4.33 -9.72 5.41
CA VAL A 28 4.78 -9.09 4.15
C VAL A 28 6.00 -9.84 3.61
N ILE A 29 5.89 -10.37 2.40
CA ILE A 29 6.94 -11.12 1.70
C ILE A 29 7.36 -10.38 0.41
N PRO A 30 8.63 -10.56 -0.02
CA PRO A 30 9.06 -10.15 -1.36
C PRO A 30 8.18 -10.74 -2.45
N ILE A 31 7.95 -9.99 -3.52
CA ILE A 31 7.15 -10.48 -4.65
C ILE A 31 7.81 -11.71 -5.31
N GLU A 32 9.13 -11.84 -5.21
CA GLU A 32 9.91 -12.98 -5.69
C GLU A 32 9.62 -14.29 -4.91
N GLU A 33 9.06 -14.21 -3.70
CA GLU A 33 8.65 -15.38 -2.91
C GLU A 33 7.23 -15.87 -3.25
N VAL A 34 6.49 -15.14 -4.09
CA VAL A 34 5.15 -15.55 -4.55
C VAL A 34 5.26 -16.80 -5.42
N LYS A 35 4.37 -17.77 -5.19
CA LYS A 35 4.35 -19.04 -5.93
C LYS A 35 3.65 -18.96 -7.28
N ASP A 36 3.91 -17.89 -8.02
CA ASP A 36 3.37 -17.65 -9.36
C ASP A 36 4.43 -16.95 -10.19
N GLU A 37 4.76 -17.51 -11.36
CA GLU A 37 5.85 -17.03 -12.20
C GLU A 37 5.58 -15.63 -12.77
N VAL A 38 4.33 -15.26 -13.03
CA VAL A 38 3.97 -13.95 -13.58
C VAL A 38 4.27 -12.85 -12.56
N PHE A 39 3.97 -13.09 -11.29
CA PHE A 39 4.27 -12.16 -10.21
C PHE A 39 5.72 -12.23 -9.76
N SER A 40 6.26 -13.43 -9.53
CA SER A 40 7.62 -13.60 -8.98
C SER A 40 8.72 -13.15 -9.95
N SER A 41 8.45 -13.12 -11.25
CA SER A 41 9.35 -12.59 -12.27
C SER A 41 9.27 -11.07 -12.46
N LYS A 42 8.33 -10.40 -11.77
CA LYS A 42 8.01 -8.97 -11.95
C LYS A 42 7.54 -8.61 -13.37
N ALA A 43 6.99 -9.56 -14.12
CA ALA A 43 6.54 -9.32 -15.49
C ALA A 43 5.40 -8.30 -15.58
N LEU A 44 4.59 -8.17 -14.52
CA LEU A 44 3.52 -7.18 -14.38
C LEU A 44 3.96 -5.90 -13.65
N GLY A 45 5.18 -5.84 -13.14
CA GLY A 45 5.68 -4.76 -12.29
C GLY A 45 6.33 -5.25 -11.01
N ASP A 46 7.04 -4.35 -10.31
CA ASP A 46 7.58 -4.62 -8.97
C ASP A 46 6.50 -4.43 -7.90
N GLY A 47 6.70 -4.99 -6.71
CA GLY A 47 5.66 -5.03 -5.70
C GLY A 47 6.03 -5.79 -4.44
N LEU A 48 5.00 -6.17 -3.69
CA LEU A 48 5.09 -7.04 -2.52
C LEU A 48 3.89 -7.97 -2.47
N ALA A 49 3.99 -8.99 -1.63
CA ALA A 49 2.84 -9.82 -1.29
C ALA A 49 2.64 -9.90 0.22
N ILE A 50 1.42 -10.19 0.64
CA ILE A 50 1.05 -10.40 2.03
C ILE A 50 0.45 -11.79 2.14
N GLU A 51 0.97 -12.59 3.08
CA GLU A 51 0.29 -13.79 3.55
C GLU A 51 -0.79 -13.37 4.55
N PRO A 52 -2.08 -13.42 4.16
CA PRO A 52 -3.12 -12.74 4.92
C PRO A 52 -3.44 -13.46 6.23
N GLU A 53 -3.67 -12.66 7.27
CA GLU A 53 -4.29 -13.05 8.54
C GLU A 53 -5.69 -12.46 8.72
N GLY A 54 -6.04 -11.48 7.87
CA GLY A 54 -7.37 -10.89 7.76
C GLY A 54 -8.07 -11.29 6.47
N ASN A 55 -9.25 -10.72 6.26
CA ASN A 55 -10.11 -11.01 5.12
C ASN A 55 -10.68 -9.75 4.45
N ILE A 56 -10.26 -8.55 4.91
CA ILE A 56 -10.70 -7.25 4.39
C ILE A 56 -9.50 -6.51 3.84
N VAL A 57 -9.52 -6.29 2.54
CA VAL A 57 -8.58 -5.45 1.82
C VAL A 57 -9.03 -3.99 1.92
N THR A 58 -8.13 -3.13 2.34
CA THR A 58 -8.35 -1.68 2.45
C THR A 58 -7.44 -0.92 1.50
N ALA A 59 -7.79 0.33 1.18
CA ALA A 59 -6.96 1.16 0.32
C ALA A 59 -5.65 1.50 1.05
N PRO A 60 -4.48 1.31 0.42
CA PRO A 60 -3.18 1.60 1.06
C PRO A 60 -2.90 3.11 1.14
N CYS A 61 -3.54 3.92 0.30
CA CYS A 61 -3.41 5.37 0.27
C CYS A 61 -4.64 6.03 -0.38
N ALA A 62 -4.59 7.36 -0.55
CA ALA A 62 -5.59 8.07 -1.34
C ALA A 62 -5.42 7.76 -2.84
N ALA A 63 -6.48 7.26 -3.47
CA ALA A 63 -6.44 6.82 -4.85
C ALA A 63 -7.83 6.90 -5.52
N THR A 64 -7.85 6.72 -6.83
CA THR A 64 -9.08 6.48 -7.61
C THR A 64 -9.11 5.03 -8.07
N VAL A 65 -10.23 4.33 -7.86
CA VAL A 65 -10.43 2.97 -8.36
C VAL A 65 -10.48 3.00 -9.89
N SER A 66 -9.44 2.50 -10.54
CA SER A 66 -9.29 2.54 -11.99
C SER A 66 -9.83 1.29 -12.68
N LEU A 67 -9.78 0.14 -12.01
CA LEU A 67 -10.18 -1.16 -12.55
C LEU A 67 -10.81 -2.04 -11.47
N LEU A 68 -11.86 -2.79 -11.83
CA LEU A 68 -12.40 -3.90 -11.05
C LEU A 68 -12.64 -5.07 -12.01
N MET A 69 -12.33 -6.29 -11.57
CA MET A 69 -12.62 -7.50 -12.34
C MET A 69 -14.05 -7.95 -12.02
N ASP A 70 -15.07 -7.40 -12.71
CA ASP A 70 -16.47 -7.59 -12.32
C ASP A 70 -16.94 -9.06 -12.26
N ASP A 71 -16.42 -9.92 -13.15
CA ASP A 71 -16.79 -11.33 -13.20
C ASP A 71 -16.20 -12.15 -12.05
N SER A 72 -14.92 -11.95 -11.75
CA SER A 72 -14.16 -12.79 -10.80
C SER A 72 -13.89 -12.13 -9.45
N LYS A 73 -14.05 -10.81 -9.36
CA LYS A 73 -14.03 -9.96 -8.16
C LYS A 73 -12.78 -10.03 -7.26
N HIS A 74 -11.68 -10.58 -7.77
CA HIS A 74 -10.47 -10.86 -6.99
C HIS A 74 -9.40 -9.77 -7.11
N ALA A 75 -9.55 -8.76 -7.98
CA ALA A 75 -8.52 -7.76 -8.20
C ALA A 75 -9.04 -6.32 -8.25
N VAL A 76 -8.30 -5.38 -7.68
CA VAL A 76 -8.63 -3.95 -7.64
C VAL A 76 -7.45 -3.15 -8.20
N GLY A 77 -7.70 -2.39 -9.28
CA GLY A 77 -6.75 -1.41 -9.78
C GLY A 77 -7.00 -0.04 -9.15
N LEU A 78 -5.94 0.63 -8.74
CA LEU A 78 -5.92 1.95 -8.13
C LEU A 78 -4.97 2.87 -8.89
N THR A 79 -5.35 4.13 -9.09
CA THR A 79 -4.47 5.17 -9.61
C THR A 79 -4.30 6.27 -8.55
N LEU A 80 -3.05 6.55 -8.20
CA LEU A 80 -2.68 7.60 -7.23
C LEU A 80 -2.74 8.98 -7.87
N SER A 81 -2.71 10.01 -7.03
CA SER A 81 -2.68 11.41 -7.50
C SER A 81 -1.42 11.76 -8.30
N ASN A 82 -0.31 11.05 -8.07
CA ASN A 82 0.95 11.24 -8.81
C ASN A 82 0.99 10.45 -10.14
N GLY A 83 -0.04 9.67 -10.47
CA GLY A 83 -0.10 8.84 -11.67
C GLY A 83 0.39 7.41 -11.51
N ALA A 84 0.87 7.02 -10.32
CA ALA A 84 1.27 5.64 -10.08
C ALA A 84 0.04 4.71 -10.08
N GLU A 85 0.17 3.57 -10.73
CA GLU A 85 -0.87 2.56 -10.87
C GLU A 85 -0.53 1.35 -10.00
N LEU A 86 -1.47 0.98 -9.13
CA LEU A 86 -1.36 -0.21 -8.29
C LEU A 86 -2.42 -1.22 -8.71
N LEU A 87 -2.04 -2.48 -8.69
CA LEU A 87 -2.93 -3.62 -8.82
C LEU A 87 -2.85 -4.45 -7.55
N ILE A 88 -3.96 -4.56 -6.82
CA ILE A 88 -4.11 -5.48 -5.71
C ILE A 88 -4.83 -6.73 -6.24
N HIS A 89 -4.24 -7.91 -6.08
CA HIS A 89 -4.72 -9.19 -6.58
C HIS A 89 -4.83 -10.20 -5.43
N GLU A 90 -6.02 -10.73 -5.20
CA GLU A 90 -6.31 -11.61 -4.06
C GLU A 90 -6.22 -13.08 -4.44
N GLY A 91 -5.15 -13.74 -3.95
CA GLY A 91 -4.87 -15.14 -4.21
C GLY A 91 -4.27 -15.41 -5.60
N ILE A 92 -3.80 -16.63 -5.81
CA ILE A 92 -3.23 -17.09 -7.09
C ILE A 92 -4.26 -17.97 -7.79
N ASP A 93 -4.46 -17.74 -9.10
CA ASP A 93 -5.45 -18.44 -9.93
C ASP A 93 -6.92 -18.32 -9.48
N THR A 94 -7.22 -17.41 -8.56
CA THR A 94 -8.55 -17.16 -7.99
C THR A 94 -9.56 -16.59 -8.98
N VAL A 95 -9.11 -16.13 -10.16
CA VAL A 95 -9.99 -15.84 -11.30
C VAL A 95 -10.92 -17.02 -11.64
N ASN A 96 -10.45 -18.25 -11.42
CA ASN A 96 -11.19 -19.48 -11.68
C ASN A 96 -12.32 -19.74 -10.66
N MET A 97 -12.35 -19.03 -9.54
CA MET A 97 -13.44 -19.08 -8.55
C MET A 97 -14.69 -18.31 -9.02
N GLN A 98 -14.62 -17.57 -10.14
CA GLN A 98 -15.77 -16.90 -10.76
C GLN A 98 -16.53 -15.97 -9.79
N GLY A 99 -15.79 -15.31 -8.89
CA GLY A 99 -16.34 -14.39 -7.90
C GLY A 99 -16.89 -15.04 -6.63
N ASP A 100 -16.82 -16.37 -6.51
CA ASP A 100 -17.18 -17.05 -5.28
C ASP A 100 -16.17 -16.74 -4.17
N GLY A 101 -16.68 -16.41 -2.98
CA GLY A 101 -15.85 -15.98 -1.86
C GLY A 101 -15.33 -14.54 -1.93
N PHE A 102 -15.73 -13.72 -2.91
CA PHE A 102 -15.27 -12.32 -3.08
C PHE A 102 -16.40 -11.29 -3.09
N ARG A 103 -16.17 -10.13 -2.48
CA ARG A 103 -17.15 -9.03 -2.40
C ARG A 103 -16.49 -7.65 -2.41
N TYR A 104 -16.76 -6.86 -3.45
CA TYR A 104 -16.36 -5.45 -3.49
C TYR A 104 -17.24 -4.55 -2.62
N PHE A 105 -16.64 -3.50 -2.09
CA PHE A 105 -17.30 -2.37 -1.41
C PHE A 105 -17.19 -1.06 -2.17
N VAL A 106 -16.45 -1.07 -3.28
CA VAL A 106 -16.19 0.07 -4.14
C VAL A 106 -16.70 -0.16 -5.54
N ARG A 107 -16.71 0.90 -6.33
CA ARG A 107 -17.02 0.88 -7.77
C ARG A 107 -15.93 1.59 -8.55
N GLN A 108 -15.81 1.26 -9.84
CA GLN A 108 -14.90 1.95 -10.73
C GLN A 108 -15.16 3.47 -10.76
N GLY A 109 -14.10 4.26 -10.78
CA GLY A 109 -14.12 5.72 -10.71
C GLY A 109 -14.35 6.30 -9.30
N GLN A 110 -14.55 5.46 -8.28
CA GLN A 110 -14.67 5.93 -6.90
C GLN A 110 -13.32 6.42 -6.37
N LYS A 111 -13.31 7.58 -5.70
CA LYS A 111 -12.18 8.02 -4.90
C LYS A 111 -12.22 7.35 -3.53
N VAL A 112 -11.07 6.87 -3.07
CA VAL A 112 -10.86 6.22 -1.78
C VAL A 112 -9.72 6.90 -1.05
N LYS A 113 -9.72 6.79 0.28
CA LYS A 113 -8.60 7.19 1.15
C LYS A 113 -8.05 5.97 1.88
N ALA A 114 -6.86 6.12 2.46
CA ALA A 114 -6.23 5.04 3.23
C ALA A 114 -7.19 4.46 4.29
N GLY A 115 -7.29 3.12 4.35
CA GLY A 115 -8.18 2.41 5.26
C GLY A 115 -9.63 2.24 4.77
N ASP A 116 -10.03 2.85 3.66
CA ASP A 116 -11.35 2.58 3.08
C ASP A 116 -11.42 1.13 2.56
N LYS A 117 -12.50 0.41 2.88
CA LYS A 117 -12.68 -0.98 2.44
C LYS A 117 -12.82 -1.06 0.92
N LEU A 118 -12.05 -1.96 0.31
CA LEU A 118 -12.07 -2.22 -1.14
C LEU A 118 -12.77 -3.54 -1.45
N LEU A 119 -12.29 -4.62 -0.84
CA LEU A 119 -12.65 -6.00 -1.14
C LEU A 119 -12.66 -6.83 0.14
N GLU A 120 -13.65 -7.69 0.30
CA GLU A 120 -13.65 -8.78 1.28
C GLU A 120 -13.51 -10.09 0.52
N PHE A 121 -12.70 -10.99 1.04
CA PHE A 121 -12.54 -12.33 0.50
C PHE A 121 -12.70 -13.39 1.60
N ASN A 122 -12.78 -14.66 1.23
CA ASN A 122 -12.81 -15.78 2.18
C ASN A 122 -11.55 -16.66 2.01
N PRO A 123 -10.51 -16.48 2.86
CA PRO A 123 -9.27 -17.26 2.78
C PRO A 123 -9.49 -18.78 2.90
N GLU A 124 -10.48 -19.21 3.70
CA GLU A 124 -10.78 -20.62 3.90
C GLU A 124 -11.42 -21.24 2.66
N GLU A 125 -12.28 -20.50 1.95
CA GLU A 125 -12.89 -20.95 0.69
C GLU A 125 -11.84 -21.05 -0.41
N ILE A 126 -10.96 -20.05 -0.55
CA ILE A 126 -9.83 -20.06 -1.49
C ILE A 126 -8.99 -21.32 -1.28
N LYS A 127 -8.62 -21.61 -0.03
CA LYS A 127 -7.84 -22.78 0.32
C LYS A 127 -8.60 -24.09 0.11
N ALA A 128 -9.91 -24.13 0.40
CA ALA A 128 -10.75 -25.31 0.21
C ALA A 128 -10.88 -25.68 -1.28
N GLN A 129 -10.85 -24.69 -2.17
CA GLN A 129 -10.85 -24.90 -3.62
C GLN A 129 -9.46 -25.20 -4.20
N GLY A 130 -8.42 -25.17 -3.36
CA GLY A 130 -7.05 -25.56 -3.74
C GLY A 130 -6.19 -24.41 -4.28
N TYR A 131 -6.62 -23.16 -4.07
CA TYR A 131 -5.88 -21.97 -4.48
C TYR A 131 -5.03 -21.42 -3.33
N GLU A 132 -3.98 -20.66 -3.67
CA GLU A 132 -3.16 -19.96 -2.69
C GLU A 132 -3.84 -18.64 -2.31
N LYS A 133 -3.86 -18.32 -1.01
CA LYS A 133 -4.50 -17.12 -0.46
C LYS A 133 -3.60 -15.88 -0.46
N THR A 134 -2.36 -15.99 -0.93
CA THR A 134 -1.38 -14.90 -0.94
C THR A 134 -1.95 -13.69 -1.69
N CYS A 135 -1.98 -12.54 -1.03
CA CYS A 135 -2.48 -11.29 -1.60
C CYS A 135 -1.30 -10.52 -2.18
N ILE A 136 -1.43 -9.98 -3.39
CA ILE A 136 -0.31 -9.41 -4.13
C ILE A 136 -0.63 -7.95 -4.44
N LEU A 137 0.34 -7.07 -4.24
CA LEU A 137 0.28 -5.66 -4.65
C LEU A 137 1.42 -5.38 -5.62
N VAL A 138 1.09 -4.92 -6.81
CA VAL A 138 2.05 -4.63 -7.90
C VAL A 138 1.89 -3.19 -8.37
N PHE A 139 3.00 -2.55 -8.71
CA PHE A 139 3.03 -1.27 -9.42
C PHE A 139 3.16 -1.52 -10.92
N THR A 140 2.07 -1.33 -11.66
CA THR A 140 2.02 -1.72 -13.08
C THR A 140 2.81 -0.78 -14.00
N ASN A 141 3.08 0.45 -13.56
CA ASN A 141 3.97 1.41 -14.20
C ASN A 141 5.15 1.81 -13.28
N GLY A 142 5.62 0.87 -12.44
CA GLY A 142 6.69 1.14 -11.47
C GLY A 142 8.03 1.57 -12.08
N ASP A 143 8.28 1.24 -13.35
CA ASP A 143 9.45 1.68 -14.12
C ASP A 143 9.50 3.21 -14.34
N GLU A 144 8.37 3.89 -14.25
CA GLU A 144 8.28 5.36 -14.26
C GLU A 144 8.70 5.99 -12.90
N TYR A 145 8.88 5.18 -11.85
CA TYR A 145 9.16 5.60 -10.48
C TYR A 145 10.44 4.93 -9.93
N PRO A 146 11.63 5.30 -10.42
CA PRO A 146 12.89 4.62 -10.07
C PRO A 146 13.29 4.74 -8.59
N ASP A 147 12.75 5.73 -7.89
CA ASP A 147 13.00 5.98 -6.45
C ASP A 147 11.98 5.28 -5.53
N MET A 148 11.07 4.48 -6.09
CA MET A 148 10.10 3.72 -5.31
C MET A 148 10.80 2.79 -4.33
N LYS A 149 10.38 2.84 -3.07
CA LYS A 149 10.89 1.95 -2.02
C LYS A 149 9.78 1.03 -1.55
N ILE A 150 10.11 -0.26 -1.49
CA ILE A 150 9.23 -1.32 -1.01
C ILE A 150 9.93 -2.00 0.17
N HIS A 151 9.21 -2.15 1.28
CA HIS A 151 9.70 -2.79 2.49
C HIS A 151 8.98 -4.12 2.71
N THR A 152 9.74 -5.18 2.96
CA THR A 152 9.24 -6.56 3.11
C THR A 152 9.94 -7.26 4.27
N GLY A 153 9.49 -8.47 4.62
CA GLY A 153 10.11 -9.27 5.70
C GLY A 153 9.65 -8.89 7.10
N MET A 154 8.49 -8.23 7.20
CA MET A 154 7.88 -7.73 8.43
C MET A 154 6.47 -8.28 8.61
N GLU A 155 5.93 -8.21 9.81
CA GLU A 155 4.50 -8.40 10.05
C GLU A 155 3.76 -7.06 9.95
N ALA A 156 2.65 -7.09 9.24
CA ALA A 156 1.74 -6.00 9.03
C ALA A 156 0.55 -6.11 9.99
N GLU A 157 0.31 -5.06 10.77
CA GLU A 157 -0.97 -4.84 11.42
C GLU A 157 -1.83 -3.90 10.55
N GLU A 158 -3.15 -4.10 10.54
CA GLU A 158 -4.07 -3.29 9.72
C GLU A 158 -3.93 -1.80 10.07
N SER A 159 -3.88 -0.93 9.06
CA SER A 159 -3.89 0.54 9.13
C SER A 159 -2.68 1.27 9.75
N ASP A 160 -1.78 0.58 10.46
CA ASP A 160 -0.65 1.22 11.20
C ASP A 160 0.75 0.91 10.64
N THR A 161 0.90 -0.06 9.75
CA THR A 161 2.21 -0.38 9.16
C THR A 161 2.43 0.29 7.79
N LEU A 162 3.60 0.89 7.59
CA LEU A 162 4.05 1.49 6.33
C LEU A 162 5.00 0.53 5.60
N TYR A 163 4.80 0.29 4.30
CA TYR A 163 5.71 -0.57 3.52
C TYR A 163 6.13 -0.01 2.17
N GLY A 164 5.73 1.20 1.83
CA GLY A 164 6.26 1.80 0.61
C GLY A 164 6.10 3.30 0.51
N GLU A 165 7.00 3.87 -0.25
CA GLU A 165 7.03 5.29 -0.61
C GLU A 165 7.16 5.39 -2.14
N VAL A 166 6.32 6.22 -2.75
CA VAL A 166 6.33 6.45 -4.20
C VAL A 166 6.61 7.92 -4.46
N SER A 167 7.88 8.34 -4.49
CA SER A 167 8.22 9.75 -4.74
C SER A 167 7.99 10.14 -6.20
N SER A 168 7.54 11.38 -6.43
CA SER A 168 7.57 12.00 -7.75
C SER A 168 8.97 12.51 -8.06
N VAL A 169 9.40 12.38 -9.31
CA VAL A 169 10.69 12.91 -9.81
C VAL A 169 10.66 14.45 -9.88
N SER A 170 11.50 15.11 -9.08
CA SER A 170 12.06 16.42 -9.41
C SER A 170 13.41 16.62 -8.71
N ASP A 171 14.40 17.07 -9.47
CA ASP A 171 15.84 17.19 -9.19
C ASP A 171 16.32 17.42 -7.73
N ASP A 172 17.41 16.72 -7.43
CA ASP A 172 18.42 16.93 -6.38
C ASP A 172 17.95 17.11 -4.93
N SER A 173 18.15 16.03 -4.16
CA SER A 173 18.06 15.83 -2.70
C SER A 173 16.73 15.27 -2.15
N ILE A 174 16.84 14.10 -1.51
CA ILE A 174 15.75 13.46 -0.76
C ILE A 174 16.02 13.69 0.73
N THR A 175 15.07 14.31 1.43
CA THR A 175 15.05 14.34 2.90
C THR A 175 13.97 13.38 3.37
N ILE A 176 14.36 12.31 4.06
CA ILE A 176 13.42 11.34 4.65
C ILE A 176 13.24 11.71 6.12
N GLU A 177 12.03 12.15 6.49
CA GLU A 177 11.68 12.38 7.88
C GLU A 177 10.96 11.16 8.44
N VAL A 178 11.63 10.43 9.32
CA VAL A 178 11.07 9.26 9.99
C VAL A 178 10.21 9.73 11.17
N GLY A 179 8.92 9.42 11.11
CA GLY A 179 7.96 9.70 12.18
C GLY A 179 7.43 8.43 12.84
N THR A 180 7.05 8.55 14.11
CA THR A 180 6.20 7.55 14.79
C THR A 180 4.78 8.08 14.82
N TYR A 181 3.84 7.33 14.24
CA TYR A 181 2.43 7.64 14.29
C TYR A 181 1.79 7.05 15.55
N SER A 182 1.09 7.87 16.31
CA SER A 182 0.36 7.48 17.52
C SER A 182 -1.14 7.43 17.23
N SER A 183 -1.72 6.23 17.30
CA SER A 183 -3.13 5.96 17.00
C SER A 183 -4.08 6.49 18.10
N ASP A 184 -3.56 6.77 19.30
CA ASP A 184 -4.33 7.25 20.45
C ASP A 184 -4.71 8.74 20.35
N ASP A 185 -3.88 9.54 19.71
CA ASP A 185 -4.05 10.99 19.61
C ASP A 185 -3.95 11.53 18.17
N GLY A 186 -3.73 10.64 17.19
CA GLY A 186 -3.63 11.00 15.77
C GLY A 186 -2.39 11.82 15.45
N THR A 187 -1.41 11.84 16.35
CA THR A 187 -0.22 12.68 16.22
C THR A 187 0.89 11.94 15.51
N LEU A 188 1.40 12.54 14.45
CA LEU A 188 2.67 12.15 13.84
C LEU A 188 3.78 12.83 14.63
N THR A 189 4.57 12.05 15.37
CA THR A 189 5.71 12.57 16.13
C THR A 189 6.97 12.37 15.31
N LEU A 190 7.48 13.46 14.75
CA LEU A 190 8.77 13.49 14.05
C LEU A 190 9.88 13.60 15.11
N SER A 191 10.66 12.54 15.31
CA SER A 191 11.77 12.54 16.26
C SER A 191 13.11 12.57 15.53
N GLY A 192 13.67 13.78 15.36
CA GLY A 192 15.11 13.99 15.22
C GLY A 192 15.64 14.18 13.79
N GLU A 193 16.43 15.27 13.67
CA GLU A 193 17.31 15.78 12.60
C GLU A 193 17.30 15.10 11.23
N ALA A 194 17.15 15.93 10.18
CA ALA A 194 17.44 15.61 8.80
C ALA A 194 18.78 14.86 8.68
N ILE A 195 18.69 13.57 8.37
CA ILE A 195 19.86 12.71 8.21
C ILE A 195 20.30 12.84 6.76
N SER A 196 21.16 13.82 6.47
CA SER A 196 21.93 13.83 5.23
C SER A 196 23.12 12.88 5.40
N GLY A 197 23.08 11.71 4.76
CA GLY A 197 24.22 10.80 4.75
C GLY A 197 23.94 9.49 4.02
N ASP A 198 24.95 8.98 3.33
CA ASP A 198 24.95 7.74 2.53
C ASP A 198 24.89 6.44 3.37
N GLU A 199 24.35 6.49 4.60
CA GLU A 199 24.32 5.33 5.51
C GLU A 199 23.01 4.53 5.32
N PRO A 200 23.07 3.18 5.23
CA PRO A 200 21.88 2.36 5.02
C PRO A 200 20.99 2.28 6.28
N PHE A 201 19.69 2.52 6.11
CA PHE A 201 18.67 2.34 7.15
C PHE A 201 18.18 0.89 7.24
N GLY A 202 17.69 0.48 8.42
CA GLY A 202 17.05 -0.82 8.64
C GLY A 202 15.69 -0.67 9.32
N PHE A 203 14.94 -1.77 9.39
CA PHE A 203 13.68 -1.84 10.13
C PHE A 203 13.82 -2.85 11.26
N ASP A 204 13.28 -2.53 12.44
CA ASP A 204 13.17 -3.49 13.52
C ASP A 204 12.06 -4.52 13.26
N LYS A 205 11.96 -5.53 14.12
CA LYS A 205 10.95 -6.59 13.98
C LYS A 205 9.50 -6.10 14.07
N ALA A 206 9.28 -4.86 14.52
CA ALA A 206 7.98 -4.23 14.63
C ALA A 206 7.75 -3.20 13.51
N GLY A 207 8.60 -3.17 12.47
CA GLY A 207 8.48 -2.26 11.35
C GLY A 207 8.84 -0.81 11.65
N ARG A 208 9.56 -0.54 12.73
CA ARG A 208 10.06 0.79 13.06
C ARG A 208 11.41 0.99 12.39
N VAL A 209 11.63 2.15 11.79
CA VAL A 209 12.92 2.51 11.22
C VAL A 209 13.96 2.61 12.33
N VAL A 210 15.08 1.93 12.15
CA VAL A 210 16.24 1.97 13.04
C VAL A 210 17.51 2.17 12.21
N ASN A 211 18.46 2.92 12.74
CA ASN A 211 19.80 2.99 12.14
C ASN A 211 20.45 1.60 12.25
N GLN A 212 20.92 1.04 11.13
CA GLN A 212 21.80 -0.11 11.18
C GLN A 212 23.12 0.35 11.82
N LYS A 213 23.54 -0.36 12.86
CA LYS A 213 24.79 -0.11 13.57
C LYS A 213 25.89 -1.00 13.04
#